data_AF-A0A6P7GDX8-F1
#
_entry.id   AF-A0A6P7GDX8-F1
#
_cell.length_a   1.000
_cell.length_b   1.000
_cell.length_c   1.000
_cell.angle_alpha   90.00
_cell.angle_beta   90.00
_cell.angle_gamma   90.00
#
_symmetry.space_group_name_H-M   'P 1'
#
loop_
_entity.id
_entity.type
_entity.pdbx_description
1 polymer ?
#
loop_
_entity_poly.entity_id
_entity_poly.type
_entity_poly.pdbx_seq_one_letter_code
_entity_poly.pdbx_strand_id
1 'polypeptide(L)'
;MDLISNKEGTSDEHLSAVTYLSKANLTGAVIVTTPQEVALLDVRKEIDFCFKVKIKVLGVIENMAQFVCTKCEKSSDIFPASTGGARKMCEDLGVPFLGSLPLDPRIARCCDEGKDFATHLANSPALKASNEIVKRIMDLCEVKDKE
;
A
#
# COMPACT_ATOMS: atom_id res chain seq x y z
N MET A 1 -0.01 -16.06 -5.04
CA MET A 1 -0.29 -14.62 -5.26
C MET A 1 0.93 -14.04 -5.94
N ASP A 2 0.81 -13.66 -7.21
CA ASP A 2 1.89 -13.00 -7.94
C ASP A 2 1.79 -11.48 -7.73
N LEU A 3 2.88 -10.86 -7.31
CA LEU A 3 2.96 -9.42 -7.07
C LEU A 3 3.61 -8.74 -8.27
N ILE A 4 2.85 -7.86 -8.94
CA ILE A 4 3.35 -7.05 -10.05
C ILE A 4 3.51 -5.62 -9.54
N SER A 5 4.76 -5.12 -9.50
CA SER A 5 5.04 -3.71 -9.21
C SER A 5 4.99 -2.91 -10.50
N ASN A 6 4.06 -1.97 -10.60
CA ASN A 6 4.10 -0.97 -11.66
C ASN A 6 5.04 0.17 -11.26
N LYS A 7 5.74 0.78 -12.22
CA LYS A 7 6.47 2.04 -11.96
C LYS A 7 5.48 3.20 -12.05
N GLU A 8 5.62 4.19 -11.17
CA GLU A 8 4.79 5.39 -11.22
C GLU A 8 5.31 6.40 -12.25
N GLY A 9 4.40 6.87 -13.11
CA GLY A 9 4.54 8.15 -13.83
C GLY A 9 4.96 8.03 -15.28
N THR A 10 3.98 7.82 -16.18
CA THR A 10 3.80 8.52 -17.48
C THR A 10 2.62 7.90 -18.23
N SER A 11 1.90 8.71 -19.01
CA SER A 11 0.65 8.32 -19.71
C SER A 11 0.75 7.06 -20.59
N ASP A 12 1.94 6.66 -21.05
CA ASP A 12 2.15 5.49 -21.91
C ASP A 12 2.33 4.18 -21.12
N GLU A 13 2.76 4.24 -19.87
CA GLU A 13 2.97 3.03 -19.04
C GLU A 13 1.64 2.43 -18.58
N HIS A 14 0.64 3.25 -18.25
CA HIS A 14 -0.69 2.77 -17.85
C HIS A 14 -1.37 1.95 -18.96
N LEU A 15 -1.23 2.37 -20.23
CA LEU A 15 -1.81 1.66 -21.39
C LEU A 15 -1.12 0.30 -21.62
N SER A 16 0.20 0.29 -21.47
CA SER A 16 1.03 -0.90 -21.57
C SER A 16 0.68 -1.89 -20.46
N ALA A 17 0.60 -1.39 -19.22
CA ALA A 17 0.22 -2.18 -18.05
C ALA A 17 -1.14 -2.83 -18.25
N VAL A 18 -2.17 -2.13 -18.75
CA VAL A 18 -3.49 -2.73 -19.03
C VAL A 18 -3.41 -3.87 -20.03
N THR A 19 -2.57 -3.77 -21.05
CA THR A 19 -2.43 -4.83 -22.06
C THR A 19 -1.76 -6.08 -21.48
N TYR A 20 -0.80 -5.91 -20.56
CA TYR A 20 -0.19 -7.02 -19.83
C TYR A 20 -1.11 -7.59 -18.73
N LEU A 21 -1.75 -6.70 -17.97
CA LEU A 21 -2.62 -7.01 -16.84
C LEU A 21 -3.93 -7.67 -17.29
N SER A 22 -4.48 -7.30 -18.45
CA SER A 22 -5.67 -7.95 -19.02
C SER A 22 -5.43 -9.40 -19.46
N LYS A 23 -4.18 -9.78 -19.72
CA LYS A 23 -3.78 -11.17 -19.99
C LYS A 23 -3.46 -11.96 -18.72
N ALA A 24 -3.19 -11.26 -17.62
CA ALA A 24 -2.96 -11.88 -16.33
C ALA A 24 -4.30 -12.14 -15.63
N ASN A 25 -4.47 -13.32 -15.04
CA ASN A 25 -5.66 -13.64 -14.26
C ASN A 25 -5.55 -12.98 -12.87
N LEU A 26 -5.81 -11.67 -12.80
CA LEU A 26 -5.57 -10.87 -11.60
C LEU A 26 -6.67 -11.03 -10.56
N THR A 27 -6.27 -11.28 -9.31
CA THR A 27 -7.19 -11.29 -8.16
C THR A 27 -7.72 -9.87 -7.87
N GLY A 28 -6.85 -8.87 -8.02
CA GLY A 28 -7.13 -7.45 -7.85
C GLY A 28 -5.84 -6.62 -7.68
N ALA A 29 -5.98 -5.32 -7.46
CA ALA A 29 -4.90 -4.37 -7.25
C ALA A 29 -4.84 -3.90 -5.79
N VAL A 30 -3.63 -3.81 -5.24
CA VAL A 30 -3.36 -3.11 -3.98
C VAL A 30 -2.62 -1.82 -4.34
N ILE A 31 -3.11 -0.69 -3.85
CA ILE A 31 -2.52 0.62 -4.15
C ILE A 31 -1.77 1.12 -2.91
N VAL A 32 -0.55 1.59 -3.09
CA VAL A 32 0.27 2.16 -2.01
C VAL A 32 0.34 3.67 -2.22
N THR A 33 0.15 4.43 -1.15
CA THR A 33 0.24 5.89 -1.17
C THR A 33 1.02 6.40 0.04
N THR A 34 1.19 7.70 0.14
CA THR A 34 1.75 8.38 1.30
C THR A 34 0.79 9.51 1.74
N PRO A 35 0.84 10.00 3.00
CA PRO A 35 -0.20 10.90 3.52
C PRO A 35 -0.28 12.28 2.85
N GLN A 36 0.70 12.64 2.02
CA GLN A 36 0.74 13.95 1.37
C GLN A 36 -0.33 14.05 0.29
N GLU A 37 -1.02 15.20 0.25
CA GLU A 37 -2.12 15.44 -0.70
C GLU A 37 -1.75 15.21 -2.16
N VAL A 38 -0.51 15.53 -2.56
CA VAL A 38 -0.05 15.29 -3.93
C VAL A 38 -0.09 13.79 -4.29
N ALA A 39 0.34 12.92 -3.38
CA ALA A 39 0.28 11.48 -3.59
C ALA A 39 -1.15 10.95 -3.60
N LEU A 40 -2.02 11.50 -2.74
CA LEU A 40 -3.44 11.14 -2.71
C LEU A 40 -4.16 11.54 -4.02
N LEU A 41 -3.83 12.69 -4.61
CA LEU A 41 -4.40 13.13 -5.88
C LEU A 41 -4.08 12.17 -7.03
N ASP A 42 -2.88 11.61 -7.06
CA ASP A 42 -2.51 10.63 -8.09
C ASP A 42 -3.16 9.28 -7.83
N VAL A 43 -3.26 8.85 -6.57
CA VAL A 43 -3.98 7.62 -6.21
C VAL A 43 -5.48 7.67 -6.54
N ARG A 44 -6.12 8.84 -6.43
CA ARG A 44 -7.51 9.01 -6.90
C ARG A 44 -7.65 8.66 -8.38
N LYS A 45 -6.71 9.10 -9.22
CA LYS A 45 -6.70 8.80 -10.66
C LYS A 45 -6.45 7.31 -10.92
N GLU A 46 -5.57 6.68 -10.15
CA GLU A 46 -5.30 5.24 -10.27
C GLU A 46 -6.49 4.37 -9.86
N ILE A 47 -7.23 4.77 -8.82
CA ILE A 47 -8.47 4.09 -8.42
C ILE A 47 -9.52 4.20 -9.53
N ASP A 48 -9.72 5.40 -10.07
CA ASP A 48 -10.64 5.63 -11.20
C ASP A 48 -10.23 4.82 -12.42
N PHE A 49 -8.93 4.70 -12.68
CA PHE A 49 -8.39 3.88 -13.75
C PHE A 49 -8.72 2.41 -13.53
N CYS A 50 -8.45 1.86 -12.34
CA CYS A 50 -8.79 0.48 -11.98
C CYS A 50 -10.29 0.20 -12.22
N PHE A 51 -11.18 1.12 -11.84
CA PHE A 51 -12.61 0.99 -12.11
C PHE A 51 -12.92 0.97 -13.61
N LYS A 52 -12.32 1.86 -14.40
CA LYS A 52 -12.52 1.91 -15.86
C LYS A 52 -12.08 0.62 -16.56
N VAL A 53 -10.96 0.04 -16.14
CA VAL A 53 -10.42 -1.19 -16.73
C VAL A 53 -10.92 -2.47 -16.03
N LYS A 54 -11.89 -2.34 -15.12
CA LYS A 54 -12.53 -3.44 -14.37
C LYS A 54 -11.55 -4.27 -13.52
N ILE A 55 -10.49 -3.65 -13.02
CA ILE A 55 -9.60 -4.25 -12.02
C ILE A 55 -10.18 -3.98 -10.63
N LYS A 56 -10.40 -5.04 -9.85
CA LYS A 56 -10.87 -4.93 -8.46
C LYS A 56 -9.77 -4.29 -7.61
N VAL A 57 -10.05 -3.16 -6.97
CA VAL A 57 -9.17 -2.61 -5.94
C VAL A 57 -9.39 -3.40 -4.64
N LEU A 58 -8.38 -4.19 -4.24
CA LEU A 58 -8.40 -4.95 -2.98
C LEU A 58 -8.26 -4.01 -1.78
N GLY A 59 -7.55 -2.90 -1.96
CA GLY A 59 -7.53 -1.80 -1.02
C GLY A 59 -6.29 -0.93 -1.13
N VAL A 60 -6.22 0.07 -0.25
CA VAL A 60 -5.15 1.07 -0.21
C VAL A 60 -4.33 0.92 1.07
N ILE A 61 -3.01 1.01 0.94
CA ILE A 61 -2.05 1.06 2.03
C ILE A 61 -1.44 2.46 2.08
N GLU A 62 -1.43 3.08 3.26
CA GLU A 62 -0.75 4.36 3.47
C GLU A 62 0.64 4.11 4.07
N ASN A 63 1.68 4.28 3.27
CA ASN A 63 3.06 4.16 3.69
C ASN A 63 3.58 5.46 4.31
N MET A 64 4.58 5.36 5.18
CA MET A 64 5.25 6.50 5.82
C MET A 64 4.32 7.42 6.64
N ALA A 65 3.25 6.87 7.22
CA ALA A 65 2.26 7.66 7.95
C ALA A 65 2.81 8.25 9.26
N GLN A 66 3.72 7.52 9.92
CA GLN A 66 4.18 7.87 11.26
C GLN A 66 5.65 7.47 11.45
N PHE A 67 6.43 8.30 12.14
CA PHE A 67 7.77 7.94 12.58
C PHE A 67 7.71 7.43 14.02
N VAL A 68 8.30 6.28 14.30
CA VAL A 68 8.50 5.78 15.67
C VAL A 68 9.96 6.01 16.06
N CYS A 69 10.20 6.86 17.05
CA CYS A 69 11.54 7.14 17.53
C CYS A 69 12.15 5.89 18.19
N THR A 70 13.28 5.41 17.67
CA THR A 70 13.97 4.21 18.18
C THR A 70 14.61 4.39 19.55
N LYS A 71 14.69 5.61 20.08
CA LYS A 71 15.28 5.92 21.40
C LYS A 71 14.25 6.09 22.52
N CYS A 72 13.08 6.66 22.21
CA CYS A 72 12.08 7.00 23.22
C CYS A 72 10.68 6.43 22.95
N GLU A 73 10.53 5.64 21.88
CA GLU A 73 9.29 4.96 21.47
C GLU A 73 8.09 5.88 21.18
N LYS A 74 8.28 7.20 21.27
CA LYS A 74 7.27 8.18 20.88
C LYS A 74 7.06 8.13 19.38
N SER A 75 5.79 8.15 19.02
CA SER A 75 5.35 8.26 17.64
C SER A 75 5.13 9.73 17.28
N SER A 76 5.44 10.09 16.04
CA SER A 76 5.22 11.44 15.53
C SER A 76 4.77 11.38 14.07
N ASP A 77 3.73 12.14 13.75
CA ASP A 77 3.24 12.22 12.39
C ASP A 77 4.23 13.06 11.58
N ILE A 78 4.84 12.43 10.58
CA ILE A 78 5.84 13.10 9.72
C ILE A 78 5.15 14.09 8.79
N PHE A 79 3.96 13.70 8.32
CA PHE A 79 3.11 14.48 7.44
C PHE A 79 1.71 14.52 8.06
N PRO A 80 1.36 15.62 8.75
CA PRO A 80 0.03 15.78 9.30
C PRO A 80 -1.00 15.71 8.17
N ALA A 81 -1.92 14.75 8.24
CA ALA A 81 -2.99 14.62 7.27
C ALA A 81 -4.00 15.76 7.48
N SER A 82 -4.01 16.74 6.58
CA SER A 82 -4.93 17.88 6.65
C SER A 82 -6.38 17.51 6.30
N THR A 83 -6.57 16.42 5.54
CA THR A 83 -7.87 15.96 5.03
C THR A 83 -8.31 14.61 5.59
N GLY A 84 -7.55 14.02 6.51
CA GLY A 84 -7.78 12.64 7.00
C GLY A 84 -7.08 11.55 6.17
N GLY A 85 -6.25 11.94 5.20
CA GLY A 85 -5.28 11.06 4.53
C GLY A 85 -5.93 10.00 3.63
N ALA A 86 -5.22 8.90 3.43
CA ALA A 86 -5.69 7.79 2.61
C ALA A 86 -6.98 7.16 3.17
N ARG A 87 -7.16 7.13 4.49
CA ARG A 87 -8.38 6.59 5.11
C ARG A 87 -9.62 7.35 4.64
N LYS A 88 -9.60 8.68 4.72
CA LYS A 88 -10.72 9.51 4.28
C LYS A 88 -10.99 9.36 2.77
N MET A 89 -9.92 9.36 1.97
CA MET A 89 -10.02 9.10 0.54
C MET A 89 -10.67 7.74 0.23
N CYS A 90 -10.32 6.69 0.97
CA CYS A 90 -10.90 5.36 0.80
C CYS A 90 -12.40 5.34 1.11
N GLU A 91 -12.81 6.02 2.19
CA GLU A 91 -14.23 6.18 2.54
C GLU A 91 -15.00 6.91 1.43
N ASP A 92 -14.44 8.01 0.91
CA ASP A 92 -15.08 8.82 -0.14
C ASP A 92 -15.22 8.07 -1.47
N LEU A 93 -14.25 7.21 -1.80
CA LEU A 93 -14.23 6.43 -3.05
C LEU A 93 -14.86 5.03 -2.92
N GLY A 94 -15.28 4.64 -1.71
CA GLY A 94 -15.85 3.31 -1.45
C GLY A 94 -14.87 2.15 -1.66
N VAL A 95 -13.57 2.36 -1.40
CA VAL A 95 -12.54 1.31 -1.51
C VAL A 95 -12.02 0.90 -0.12
N PRO A 96 -11.53 -0.35 0.07
CA PRO A 96 -11.03 -0.77 1.37
C PRO A 96 -9.73 -0.06 1.78
N PHE A 97 -9.66 0.40 3.03
CA PHE A 97 -8.40 0.85 3.63
C PHE A 97 -7.73 -0.31 4.36
N LEU A 98 -6.56 -0.75 3.88
CA LEU A 98 -5.88 -1.94 4.41
C LEU A 98 -5.05 -1.63 5.65
N GLY A 99 -4.58 -0.40 5.81
CA GLY A 99 -3.80 0.02 6.97
C GLY A 99 -2.74 1.03 6.61
N SER A 100 -1.97 1.44 7.62
CA SER A 100 -0.83 2.32 7.46
C SER A 100 0.46 1.69 7.97
N LEU A 101 1.57 2.04 7.34
CA LEU A 101 2.91 1.60 7.70
C LEU A 101 3.72 2.77 8.26
N PRO A 102 4.34 2.61 9.45
CA PRO A 102 5.23 3.62 9.98
C PRO A 102 6.57 3.63 9.22
N LEU A 103 7.20 4.79 9.15
CA LEU A 103 8.57 4.93 8.69
C LEU A 103 9.53 4.37 9.74
N ASP A 104 10.18 3.25 9.40
CA ASP A 104 11.20 2.63 10.23
C ASP A 104 12.55 2.63 9.48
N PRO A 105 13.50 3.52 9.85
CA PRO A 105 14.83 3.57 9.22
C PRO A 105 15.61 2.27 9.31
N ARG A 106 15.26 1.37 10.25
CA ARG A 106 15.90 0.07 10.37
C ARG A 106 15.55 -0.85 9.21
N ILE A 107 14.33 -0.73 8.65
CA ILE A 107 13.93 -1.48 7.45
C ILE A 107 14.79 -1.06 6.27
N ALA A 108 14.96 0.26 6.06
CA ALA A 108 15.82 0.78 4.99
C ALA A 108 17.26 0.24 5.11
N ARG A 109 17.82 0.27 6.34
CA ARG A 109 19.14 -0.32 6.60
C ARG A 109 19.20 -1.82 6.31
N CYS A 110 18.19 -2.59 6.71
CA CYS A 110 18.14 -4.02 6.38
C CYS A 110 18.15 -4.24 4.86
N CYS A 111 17.37 -3.47 4.10
CA CYS A 111 17.36 -3.53 2.65
C CYS A 111 18.74 -3.18 2.04
N ASP A 112 19.38 -2.10 2.50
CA ASP A 112 20.71 -1.68 2.03
C ASP A 112 21.80 -2.73 2.33
N GLU A 113 21.68 -3.43 3.46
CA GLU A 113 22.61 -4.48 3.89
C GLU A 113 22.28 -5.87 3.30
N GLY A 114 21.21 -5.99 2.52
CA GLY A 114 20.74 -7.28 1.98
C GLY A 114 20.24 -8.25 3.06
N LYS A 115 19.78 -7.74 4.20
CA LYS A 115 19.27 -8.52 5.33
C LYS A 115 17.74 -8.57 5.31
N ASP A 116 17.19 -9.71 5.70
CA ASP A 116 15.75 -9.87 5.85
C ASP A 116 15.25 -9.11 7.08
N PHE A 117 14.48 -8.05 6.87
CA PHE A 117 13.91 -7.26 7.96
C PHE A 117 12.91 -8.07 8.80
N ALA A 118 12.27 -9.11 8.27
CA ALA A 118 11.32 -9.91 9.02
C ALA A 118 11.99 -10.69 10.16
N THR A 119 13.19 -11.21 9.92
CA THR A 119 13.99 -11.88 10.95
C THR A 119 14.71 -10.88 11.85
N HIS A 120 15.29 -9.82 11.28
CA HIS A 120 16.09 -8.85 12.03
C HIS A 120 15.26 -7.86 12.87
N LEU A 121 14.01 -7.61 12.51
CA LEU A 121 13.12 -6.64 13.16
C LEU A 121 11.80 -7.28 13.63
N ALA A 122 11.86 -8.52 14.11
CA ALA A 122 10.72 -9.34 14.52
C ALA A 122 9.70 -8.63 15.44
N ASN A 123 10.16 -7.69 16.29
CA ASN A 123 9.32 -6.95 17.23
C ASN A 123 9.03 -5.50 16.83
N SER A 124 9.43 -5.07 15.63
CA SER A 124 9.23 -3.68 15.18
C SER A 124 7.74 -3.36 14.94
N PRO A 125 7.31 -2.13 15.20
CA PRO A 125 5.95 -1.67 14.86
C PRO A 125 5.64 -1.82 13.37
N ALA A 126 6.63 -1.59 12.50
CA ALA A 126 6.48 -1.72 11.06
C ALA A 126 6.20 -3.17 10.62
N LEU A 127 6.90 -4.16 11.19
CA LEU A 127 6.63 -5.56 10.87
C LEU A 127 5.26 -6.01 11.38
N LYS A 128 4.84 -5.56 12.57
CA LYS A 128 3.50 -5.84 13.10
C LYS A 128 2.41 -5.29 12.17
N ALA A 129 2.51 -4.02 11.78
CA ALA A 129 1.58 -3.39 10.86
C ALA A 129 1.56 -4.07 9.48
N SER A 130 2.74 -4.43 8.96
CA SER A 130 2.87 -5.18 7.70
C SER A 130 2.17 -6.54 7.77
N ASN A 131 2.38 -7.30 8.84
CA ASN A 131 1.74 -8.61 9.04
C ASN A 131 0.21 -8.51 9.12
N GLU A 132 -0.33 -7.47 9.77
CA GLU A 132 -1.76 -7.21 9.81
C GLU A 132 -2.33 -6.89 8.43
N ILE A 133 -1.62 -6.08 7.63
CA ILE A 133 -2.01 -5.75 6.25
C ILE A 133 -1.98 -7.00 5.38
N VAL A 134 -0.90 -7.79 5.45
CA VAL A 134 -0.77 -9.05 4.69
C VAL A 134 -1.91 -9.99 5.03
N LYS A 135 -2.26 -10.14 6.32
CA LYS A 135 -3.39 -10.97 6.73
C LYS A 135 -4.70 -10.51 6.09
N ARG A 136 -4.99 -9.21 6.09
CA ARG A 136 -6.21 -8.67 5.44
C ARG A 136 -6.22 -8.93 3.94
N ILE A 137 -5.08 -8.80 3.28
CA ILE A 137 -4.95 -9.10 1.84
C ILE A 137 -5.22 -10.58 1.58
N MET A 138 -4.66 -11.47 2.40
CA MET A 138 -4.88 -12.92 2.30
C MET A 138 -6.36 -13.26 2.49
N ASP A 139 -7.01 -12.72 3.52
CA ASP A 139 -8.45 -12.93 3.76
C ASP A 139 -9.29 -12.47 2.55
N LEU A 140 -8.94 -11.34 1.92
CA LEU A 140 -9.64 -10.83 0.73
C LEU A 140 -9.40 -11.67 -0.54
N CYS A 141 -8.27 -12.38 -0.60
CA CYS A 141 -7.92 -13.27 -1.69
C CYS A 141 -8.55 -14.67 -1.53
N GLU A 142 -8.58 -15.22 -0.32
CA GLU A 142 -9.10 -16.58 -0.04
C GLU A 142 -10.62 -16.70 -0.16
N VAL A 143 -11.36 -15.61 0.03
CA VAL A 143 -12.83 -15.59 -0.18
C VAL A 143 -13.20 -15.98 -1.62
N LYS A 144 -12.32 -15.80 -2.60
CA LYS A 144 -12.56 -16.15 -4.01
C LYS A 144 -12.41 -17.63 -4.35
N ASP A 145 -11.69 -18.43 -3.56
CA ASP A 145 -11.48 -19.86 -3.89
C ASP A 145 -12.67 -20.76 -3.46
N LYS A 146 -13.72 -20.18 -2.86
CA LYS A 146 -14.89 -20.90 -2.34
C LYS A 146 -16.22 -20.59 -3.03
N GLU A 147 -16.22 -19.81 -4.10
CA GLU A 147 -17.39 -19.56 -4.99
C GLU A 147 -17.15 -20.13 -6.38
#